data_AF-A0A538CFT0-F1
#
_entry.id   AF-A0A538CFT0-F1
#
_cell.length_a   1.000
_cell.length_b   1.000
_cell.length_c   1.000
_cell.angle_alpha   90.00
_cell.angle_beta   90.00
_cell.angle_gamma   90.00
#
_symmetry.space_group_name_H-M   'P 1'
#
loop_
_entity.id
_entity.type
_entity.pdbx_description
1 polymer ?
#
loop_
_entity_poly.entity_id
_entity_poly.type
_entity_poly.pdbx_seq_one_letter_code
_entity_poly.pdbx_strand_id
1 'polypeptide(L)' 'DSAVAGLMERGLITEAGRDDGAGGAIKYRTTAMFERVFGLQSLSQLPRLDDVAGDVDDLRERLHAVAGQRTA' A
#
# COMPACT_ATOMS: atom_id res chain seq x y z
N ASP A 1 10.22 10.30 8.95
CA ASP A 1 10.10 8.83 9.07
C ASP A 1 9.48 8.27 7.80
N SER A 2 9.91 7.10 7.32
CA SER A 2 9.48 6.59 6.01
C SER A 2 8.04 6.04 6.07
N ALA A 3 7.26 6.20 4.99
CA ALA A 3 5.89 5.66 4.94
C ALA A 3 5.83 4.14 5.22
N VAL A 4 6.86 3.40 4.79
CA VAL A 4 7.00 1.96 5.04
C VAL A 4 7.17 1.67 6.53
N ALA A 5 8.01 2.42 7.24
CA ALA A 5 8.20 2.27 8.69
C ALA A 5 6.87 2.47 9.44
N GLY A 6 6.13 3.54 9.13
CA GLY A 6 4.84 3.79 9.76
C GLY A 6 3.77 2.71 9.49
N LEU A 7 3.79 2.09 8.30
CA LEU A 7 2.90 0.97 7.98
C LEU A 7 3.30 -0.32 8.73
N MET A 8 4.60 -0.57 8.89
CA MET A 8 5.12 -1.72 9.66
C MET A 8 4.81 -1.58 11.16
N GLU A 9 5.05 -0.41 11.74
CA GLU A 9 4.77 -0.14 13.17
C GLU A 9 3.29 -0.34 13.51
N ARG A 10 2.40 0.01 12.59
CA ARG A 10 0.95 -0.21 12.73
C ARG A 10 0.53 -1.66 12.43
N GLY A 11 1.47 -2.51 12.02
CA GLY A 11 1.23 -3.89 11.64
C GLY A 11 0.40 -4.05 10.36
N LEU A 12 0.26 -3.01 9.53
CA LEU A 12 -0.53 -3.05 8.30
C LEU A 12 0.17 -3.83 7.18
N ILE A 13 1.50 -3.83 7.19
CA ILE A 13 2.34 -4.61 6.28
C ILE A 13 3.38 -5.41 7.04
N THR A 14 3.97 -6.41 6.37
CA THR A 14 5.08 -7.21 6.88
C THR A 14 6.02 -7.61 5.74
N GLU A 15 7.25 -7.99 6.07
CA GLU A 15 8.22 -8.49 5.10
C GLU A 15 7.74 -9.84 4.52
N ALA A 16 7.92 -10.00 3.21
CA ALA A 16 7.49 -11.13 2.40
C ALA A 16 8.67 -11.80 1.69
N GLY A 17 9.85 -11.72 2.29
CA GLY A 17 11.11 -12.19 1.74
C GLY A 17 11.84 -11.11 0.94
N ARG A 18 12.79 -11.54 0.11
CA ARG A 18 13.62 -10.67 -0.71
C ARG A 18 13.45 -11.02 -2.19
N ASP A 19 13.67 -10.02 -3.04
CA ASP A 19 13.77 -10.23 -4.47
C ASP A 19 15.05 -11.00 -4.82
N ASP A 20 15.00 -11.80 -5.88
CA ASP A 20 16.11 -12.65 -6.32
C ASP A 20 17.09 -11.89 -7.23
N GLY A 21 16.77 -10.63 -7.57
CA GLY A 21 17.61 -9.74 -8.35
C GLY A 21 18.85 -9.23 -7.60
N ALA A 22 19.77 -8.61 -8.35
CA ALA A 22 20.98 -8.01 -7.80
C ALA A 22 20.62 -6.92 -6.78
N GLY A 23 20.96 -7.17 -5.50
CA GLY A 23 20.71 -6.24 -4.39
C GLY A 23 19.65 -6.70 -3.38
N GLY A 24 18.87 -7.75 -3.68
CA GLY A 24 18.03 -8.43 -2.68
C GLY A 24 17.03 -7.52 -1.95
N ALA A 25 16.28 -6.72 -2.71
CA ALA A 25 15.31 -5.77 -2.19
C ALA A 25 14.24 -6.48 -1.33
N ILE A 26 13.84 -5.87 -0.21
CA ILE A 26 12.82 -6.44 0.67
C ILE A 26 11.45 -6.33 -0.02
N LYS A 27 10.74 -7.46 -0.12
CA LYS A 27 9.35 -7.50 -0.55
C LYS A 27 8.46 -7.30 0.65
N TYR A 28 7.36 -6.59 0.48
CA TYR A 28 6.36 -6.38 1.53
C TYR A 28 5.02 -6.93 1.08
N ARG A 29 4.20 -7.34 2.05
CA ARG A 29 2.80 -7.74 1.84
C ARG A 29 1.91 -7.15 2.93
N THR A 30 0.63 -7.02 2.64
CA THR A 30 -0.39 -6.65 3.64
C THR A 30 -0.59 -7.79 4.65
N THR A 31 -1.09 -7.44 5.83
CA THR A 31 -1.44 -8.40 6.88
C THR A 31 -2.96 -8.48 7.06
N ALA A 32 -3.44 -9.42 7.87
CA ALA A 32 -4.86 -9.46 8.27
C ALA A 32 -5.30 -8.18 9.04
N MET A 33 -4.36 -7.40 9.60
CA MET A 33 -4.71 -6.12 10.23
C MET A 33 -5.16 -5.09 9.19
N PHE A 34 -4.56 -5.11 7.99
CA PHE A 34 -4.99 -4.27 6.88
C PHE A 34 -6.47 -4.53 6.56
N GLU A 35 -6.84 -5.79 6.34
CA GLU A 35 -8.23 -6.16 6.03
C GLU A 35 -9.20 -5.67 7.12
N ARG A 36 -8.87 -5.88 8.40
CA ARG A 36 -9.68 -5.37 9.52
C ARG A 36 -9.84 -3.86 9.54
N VAL A 37 -8.74 -3.11 9.35
CA VAL A 37 -8.74 -1.64 9.37
C VAL A 37 -9.57 -1.08 8.21
N PHE A 38 -9.56 -1.74 7.05
CA PHE A 38 -10.33 -1.34 5.88
C PHE A 38 -11.72 -2.01 5.78
N GLY A 39 -12.14 -2.79 6.78
CA GLY A 39 -13.45 -3.45 6.80
C GLY A 39 -13.61 -4.54 5.72
N LEU A 40 -12.51 -5.13 5.26
CA LEU A 40 -12.49 -6.19 4.27
C LEU A 40 -12.54 -7.56 4.94
N GLN A 41 -13.29 -8.50 4.36
CA GLN A 41 -13.24 -9.92 4.68
C GLN A 41 -12.05 -10.61 4.03
N SER A 42 -11.63 -10.12 2.86
CA SER A 42 -10.45 -10.57 2.14
C SER A 42 -9.95 -9.51 1.15
N LEU A 43 -8.69 -9.62 0.72
CA LEU A 43 -8.13 -8.80 -0.36
C LEU A 43 -8.90 -8.88 -1.69
N SER A 44 -9.69 -9.93 -1.93
CA SER A 44 -10.50 -10.05 -3.16
C SER A 44 -11.68 -9.08 -3.22
N GLN A 45 -12.00 -8.39 -2.12
CA GLN A 45 -13.00 -7.33 -2.08
C GLN A 45 -12.44 -5.96 -2.48
N LEU A 46 -11.12 -5.85 -2.69
CA LEU A 46 -10.53 -4.62 -3.19
C LEU A 46 -11.10 -4.32 -4.59
N PRO A 47 -11.43 -3.05 -4.87
CA PRO A 47 -11.86 -2.66 -6.21
C PRO A 47 -10.73 -2.91 -7.21
N ARG A 48 -11.09 -3.20 -8.47
CA ARG A 48 -10.08 -3.28 -9.53
C ARG A 48 -9.49 -1.88 -9.74
N LEU A 49 -8.21 -1.82 -10.07
CA LEU A 49 -7.53 -0.53 -10.29
C LEU A 49 -8.23 0.30 -11.37
N ASP A 50 -8.60 -0.36 -12.49
CA ASP A 50 -9.33 0.25 -13.61
C ASP A 50 -10.67 0.90 -13.20
N ASP A 51 -11.30 0.42 -12.12
CA ASP A 51 -12.58 0.95 -11.63
C ASP A 51 -12.38 2.22 -10.76
N VAL A 52 -11.19 2.39 -10.18
CA VAL A 52 -10.85 3.51 -9.28
C VAL A 52 -10.17 4.65 -10.02
N ALA A 53 -9.41 4.32 -11.06
CA ALA A 53 -8.75 5.27 -11.93
C ALA A 53 -8.62 4.70 -13.34
N GLY A 54 -8.85 5.54 -14.34
CA GLY A 54 -8.67 5.14 -15.75
C GLY A 54 -7.21 4.85 -16.08
N ASP A 55 -6.29 5.69 -15.61
CA ASP A 55 -4.84 5.52 -15.76
C ASP A 55 -4.12 5.52 -14.40
N VAL A 56 -3.03 4.75 -14.32
CA VAL A 56 -2.18 4.63 -13.13
C VAL A 56 -1.50 5.95 -12.80
N ASP A 57 -1.12 6.73 -13.81
CA ASP A 57 -0.49 8.03 -13.60
C ASP A 57 -1.48 9.06 -13.02
N ASP A 58 -2.73 9.07 -13.48
CA ASP A 58 -3.81 9.88 -12.89
C ASP A 58 -4.03 9.53 -11.40
N LEU A 59 -4.06 8.22 -11.09
CA LEU A 59 -4.20 7.76 -9.71
C LEU A 59 -3.04 8.22 -8.85
N ARG A 60 -1.81 8.12 -9.37
CA ARG A 60 -0.59 8.53 -8.67
C ARG A 60 -0.63 10.03 -8.37
N GLU A 61 -0.96 10.86 -9.35
CA GLU A 61 -1.07 12.32 -9.15
C GLU A 61 -2.12 12.65 -8.08
N ARG A 62 -3.29 12.03 -8.14
CA ARG A 62 -4.36 12.22 -7.16
C ARG A 62 -3.93 11.82 -5.74
N LEU A 63 -3.21 10.70 -5.60
CA LEU A 63 -2.69 10.25 -4.31
C LEU A 63 -1.64 11.23 -3.75
N HIS A 64 -0.76 11.77 -4.58
CA HIS A 64 0.20 12.80 -4.18
C HIS A 64 -0.49 14.09 -3.70
N ALA A 65 -1.52 14.54 -4.43
CA ALA A 65 -2.30 15.71 -4.04
C ALA A 65 -2.97 15.52 -2.67
N VAL A 66 -3.60 14.37 -2.43
CA VAL A 66 -4.23 14.05 -1.13
C VAL A 66 -3.19 13.94 0.00
N ALA A 67 -2.02 13.36 -0.28
CA ALA A 67 -0.95 13.27 0.72
C ALA A 67 -0.44 14.66 1.13
N GLY A 68 -0.24 15.56 0.16
CA GLY A 68 0.20 16.94 0.43
C GLY A 68 -0.77 17.74 1.30
N GLN A 69 -2.08 17.51 1.14
CA GLN A 69 -3.12 18.17 1.95
C GLN A 69 -3.15 17.71 3.41
N ARG A 70 -2.69 16.49 3.71
CA ARG A 70 -2.73 15.91 5.08
C ARG A 70 -1.53 16.26 5.93
N THR A 71 -0.46 16.74 5.31
CA THR A 71 0.77 17.20 5.97
C THR A 71 0.80 18.70 6.24
N ALA A 72 -0.25 19.43 5.87
CA ALA A 72 -0.40 20.87 6.05
C ALA A 72 -1.30 21.21 7.25
#